data_AF-A0A2E2FIF6-F1
#
_entry.id   AF-A0A2E2FIF6-F1
#
_cell.length_a   1.000
_cell.length_b   1.000
_cell.length_c   1.000
_cell.angle_alpha   90.00
_cell.angle_beta   90.00
_cell.angle_gamma   90.00
#
_symmetry.space_group_name_H-M   'P 1'
#
loop_
_entity.id
_entity.type
_entity.pdbx_description
1 polymer ?
#
loop_
_entity_poly.entity_id
_entity_poly.type
_entity_poly.pdbx_seq_one_letter_code
_entity_poly.pdbx_strand_id
1 'polypeptide(L)'
;MKKLFLSFLLSAIVAITYGQTNFVVMGQINYYGTSNGVGLLPYTITVIDSNTTITHNAVTDVSGGFYDTISITSIIGQYPVILSYEDCDSTIVSDTIYTNPGNWMFTFPTQYYCTPTSGSCDASFTTFVSGDTLVTHALTNSYDSNYTITWVLPNGNTATGDSVSYVINNTYGSYTACVAVASSLFSCVDSSCQSFNAGIIPAPPIGGTITYSGSNVQSAMVYLIDVSNSSSGVILVAVDSTMTAQGNYSFTNVAPGNYFVKAALLTSDSSYSDYLPSYYANSTSGVGELHWTNAATITVSQGNSVTASFELVAGTNTGGPGFIGGLVSQGANKTNAEGDPVQGALVLLLDDNDNPVAYTISDASGAFEFSNLALGTYKVYTEVPGIPTTPGVVTLTQSETSTDLVRVEVNSSHVDTYIDNTSGIAGVNSHPFQLYPNPATDEFTLVPSSNDLGQTAYVSIYNMNGSLMSNTLVTLSQSNKFDISNLDQGCYLVQIQTNTSSTTVRLIK
;
A
#
# COMPACT_ATOMS: atom_id res chain seq x y z
N MET A 1 -9.17 64.25 61.13
CA MET A 1 -9.99 65.37 60.62
C MET A 1 -9.95 65.34 59.09
N LYS A 2 -11.14 65.40 58.46
CA LYS A 2 -11.47 65.83 57.06
C LYS A 2 -10.79 65.06 55.90
N LYS A 3 -11.46 64.12 55.21
CA LYS A 3 -12.38 64.25 54.05
C LYS A 3 -11.83 65.00 52.82
N LEU A 4 -11.72 64.23 51.72
CA LEU A 4 -12.02 64.50 50.30
C LEU A 4 -11.23 65.59 49.55
N PHE A 5 -10.59 65.24 48.43
CA PHE A 5 -11.10 65.56 47.08
C PHE A 5 -10.34 64.81 45.98
N LEU A 6 -11.10 64.22 45.06
CA LEU A 6 -10.67 63.60 43.81
C LEU A 6 -10.38 64.73 42.80
N SER A 7 -9.21 64.71 42.16
CA SER A 7 -8.88 65.58 41.03
C SER A 7 -7.98 64.79 40.08
N PHE A 8 -8.58 64.28 39.01
CA PHE A 8 -7.89 63.77 37.83
C PHE A 8 -7.13 64.94 37.19
N LEU A 9 -5.80 64.95 37.28
CA LEU A 9 -4.94 65.77 36.43
C LEU A 9 -4.25 64.84 35.44
N LEU A 10 -4.65 64.97 34.18
CA LEU A 10 -4.04 64.34 33.02
C LEU A 10 -2.65 64.95 32.83
N SER A 11 -1.62 64.39 33.48
CA SER A 11 -0.23 64.73 33.21
C SER A 11 0.21 64.00 31.94
N ALA A 12 0.23 64.73 30.83
CA ALA A 12 1.02 64.38 29.67
C ALA A 12 2.51 64.40 30.09
N ILE A 13 3.02 63.26 30.54
CA ILE A 13 4.46 63.01 30.55
C ILE A 13 4.80 62.61 29.12
N VAL A 14 5.41 63.57 28.43
CA VAL A 14 6.11 63.38 27.16
C VAL A 14 7.02 62.17 27.33
N ALA A 15 6.64 61.04 26.74
CA ALA A 15 7.63 60.02 26.42
C ALA A 15 8.60 60.71 25.46
N ILE A 16 9.84 60.95 25.90
CA ILE A 16 10.93 61.18 24.96
C ILE A 16 11.03 59.84 24.22
N THR A 17 10.34 59.73 23.10
CA THR A 17 10.64 58.70 22.12
C THR A 17 12.06 59.02 21.67
N TYR A 18 13.06 58.29 22.18
CA TYR A 18 14.38 58.27 21.57
C TYR A 18 14.13 57.89 20.12
N GLY A 19 14.32 58.85 19.21
CA GLY A 19 14.09 58.64 17.79
C GLY A 19 15.04 57.54 17.33
N GLN A 20 14.50 56.36 17.03
CA GLN A 20 15.28 55.31 16.39
C GLN A 20 15.86 55.89 15.12
N THR A 21 17.16 55.76 15.01
CA THR A 21 17.95 56.30 13.94
C THR A 21 18.46 55.14 13.12
N ASN A 22 18.10 55.12 11.83
CA ASN A 22 18.44 54.04 10.93
C ASN A 22 19.65 54.43 10.09
N PHE A 23 20.61 53.53 9.94
CA PHE A 23 21.65 53.63 8.94
C PHE A 23 21.76 52.35 8.13
N VAL A 24 22.31 52.47 6.94
CA VAL A 24 22.47 51.37 6.00
C VAL A 24 23.91 50.89 6.03
N VAL A 25 24.08 49.58 6.07
CA VAL A 25 25.35 48.90 5.90
C VAL A 25 25.28 48.06 4.64
N MET A 26 26.29 48.15 3.80
CA MET A 26 26.35 47.39 2.57
C MET A 26 27.77 46.95 2.23
N GLY A 27 27.90 45.94 1.41
CA GLY A 27 29.20 45.44 0.97
C GLY A 27 29.06 44.23 0.06
N GLN A 28 30.19 43.62 -0.25
CA GLN A 28 30.26 42.46 -1.13
C GLN A 28 31.30 41.47 -0.60
N ILE A 29 30.93 40.19 -0.58
CA ILE A 29 31.82 39.09 -0.21
C ILE A 29 32.00 38.22 -1.46
N ASN A 30 33.23 38.15 -1.96
CA ASN A 30 33.58 37.40 -3.16
C ASN A 30 34.41 36.16 -2.82
N TYR A 31 34.36 35.13 -3.66
CA TYR A 31 35.39 34.09 -3.62
C TYR A 31 36.76 34.70 -3.92
N TYR A 32 37.76 34.37 -3.10
CA TYR A 32 39.13 34.84 -3.26
C TYR A 32 39.64 34.63 -4.69
N GLY A 33 40.31 35.64 -5.24
CA GLY A 33 40.85 35.60 -6.61
C GLY A 33 39.80 35.75 -7.73
N THR A 34 38.52 35.94 -7.40
CA THR A 34 37.44 36.10 -8.39
C THR A 34 36.62 37.38 -8.15
N SER A 35 35.80 37.74 -9.14
CA SER A 35 34.74 38.73 -9.00
C SER A 35 33.37 38.11 -8.68
N ASN A 36 33.32 36.79 -8.42
CA ASN A 36 32.07 36.08 -8.14
C ASN A 36 31.74 36.20 -6.66
N GLY A 37 30.52 36.65 -6.36
CA GLY A 37 30.04 36.74 -4.98
C GLY A 37 29.66 35.39 -4.38
N VAL A 38 29.80 35.30 -3.05
CA VAL A 38 29.37 34.14 -2.27
C VAL A 38 27.92 34.34 -1.85
N GLY A 39 27.00 33.65 -2.52
CA GLY A 39 25.57 33.78 -2.23
C GLY A 39 25.10 32.99 -1.02
N LEU A 40 24.07 33.51 -0.34
CA LEU A 40 23.45 32.89 0.84
C LEU A 40 24.41 32.64 2.02
N LEU A 41 25.53 33.36 2.08
CA LEU A 41 26.51 33.24 3.16
C LEU A 41 25.96 33.90 4.43
N PRO A 42 25.81 33.18 5.55
CA PRO A 42 25.44 33.79 6.83
C PRO A 42 26.51 34.76 7.30
N TYR A 43 26.09 35.95 7.69
CA TYR A 43 26.98 36.95 8.27
C TYR A 43 26.27 37.71 9.40
N THR A 44 27.07 38.36 10.23
CA THR A 44 26.63 39.14 11.38
C THR A 44 27.17 40.56 11.28
N ILE A 45 26.31 41.55 11.48
CA ILE A 45 26.70 42.95 11.74
C ILE A 45 26.55 43.22 13.23
N THR A 46 27.63 43.63 13.87
CA THR A 46 27.64 44.04 15.27
C THR A 46 27.98 45.52 15.39
N VAL A 47 27.12 46.28 16.05
CA VAL A 47 27.35 47.70 16.36
C VAL A 47 27.52 47.84 17.87
N ILE A 48 28.63 48.44 18.30
CA ILE A 48 28.91 48.67 19.71
C ILE A 48 28.71 50.16 20.01
N ASP A 49 27.58 50.51 20.60
CA ASP A 49 27.36 51.83 21.21
C ASP A 49 27.84 51.80 22.67
N SER A 50 28.13 52.99 23.21
CA SER A 50 28.55 53.29 24.58
C SER A 50 27.82 52.54 25.69
N ASN A 51 26.57 52.07 25.47
CA ASN A 51 25.79 51.33 26.47
C ASN A 51 25.06 50.07 25.92
N THR A 52 25.19 49.75 24.63
CA THR A 52 24.44 48.63 24.00
C THR A 52 25.19 48.01 22.84
N THR A 53 25.21 46.68 22.79
CA THR A 53 25.63 45.91 21.61
C THR A 53 24.39 45.51 20.81
N ILE A 54 24.36 45.89 19.54
CA ILE A 54 23.29 45.54 18.61
C ILE A 54 23.85 44.56 17.60
N THR A 55 23.18 43.43 17.43
CA THR A 55 23.58 42.37 16.50
C THR A 55 22.48 42.14 15.50
N HIS A 56 22.83 42.10 14.21
CA HIS A 56 21.95 41.81 13.11
C HIS A 56 22.50 40.64 12.29
N ASN A 57 21.71 39.59 12.13
CA ASN A 57 22.10 38.39 11.39
C ASN A 57 21.33 38.35 10.08
N ALA A 58 22.03 38.11 8.99
CA ALA A 58 21.46 38.04 7.66
C ALA A 58 22.28 37.08 6.79
N VAL A 59 21.87 36.96 5.53
CA VAL A 59 22.57 36.21 4.50
C VAL A 59 22.84 37.11 3.30
N THR A 60 23.96 36.91 2.62
CA THR A 60 24.23 37.62 1.36
C THR A 60 23.20 37.24 0.28
N ASP A 61 22.96 38.15 -0.66
CA ASP A 61 22.20 37.87 -1.87
C ASP A 61 22.93 36.86 -2.78
N VAL A 62 22.27 36.38 -3.84
CA VAL A 62 22.84 35.38 -4.76
C VAL A 62 24.13 35.83 -5.47
N SER A 63 24.45 37.11 -5.45
CA SER A 63 25.65 37.72 -6.01
C SER A 63 26.67 38.15 -4.96
N GLY A 64 26.54 37.67 -3.72
CA GLY A 64 27.44 37.95 -2.60
C GLY A 64 27.34 39.37 -2.03
N GLY A 65 26.34 40.14 -2.46
CA GLY A 65 26.06 41.47 -1.92
C GLY A 65 25.28 41.39 -0.61
N PHE A 66 25.43 42.40 0.23
CA PHE A 66 24.53 42.62 1.38
C PHE A 66 24.17 44.10 1.49
N TYR A 67 22.96 44.35 1.99
CA TYR A 67 22.37 45.68 2.13
C TYR A 67 21.33 45.65 3.24
N ASP A 68 21.70 46.16 4.40
CA ASP A 68 20.93 45.98 5.62
C ASP A 68 20.77 47.29 6.38
N THR A 69 19.57 47.50 6.92
CA THR A 69 19.23 48.70 7.68
C THR A 69 19.31 48.38 9.16
N ILE A 70 20.20 49.06 9.88
CA ILE A 70 20.44 48.88 11.31
C ILE A 70 19.87 50.07 12.07
N SER A 71 19.03 49.78 13.07
CA SER A 71 18.40 50.79 13.93
C SER A 71 19.18 50.95 15.23
N ILE A 72 19.61 52.17 15.53
CA ILE A 72 20.27 52.52 16.80
C ILE A 72 19.53 53.65 17.52
N THR A 73 19.79 53.81 18.82
CA THR A 73 19.08 54.76 19.69
C THR A 73 19.64 56.19 19.64
N SER A 74 20.90 56.41 19.20
CA SER A 74 21.44 57.73 18.79
C SER A 74 22.77 57.60 18.03
N ILE A 75 23.03 58.43 17.01
CA ILE A 75 24.34 58.51 16.30
C ILE A 75 25.27 59.61 16.84
N ILE A 76 25.15 60.01 18.11
CA ILE A 76 26.03 61.05 18.67
C ILE A 76 27.40 60.41 19.00
N GLY A 77 28.17 60.06 17.98
CA GLY A 77 29.48 59.43 18.14
C GLY A 77 29.99 58.67 16.92
N GLN A 78 31.25 58.24 17.02
CA GLN A 78 31.89 57.30 16.11
C GLN A 78 31.87 55.92 16.76
N TYR A 79 31.13 54.98 16.18
CA TYR A 79 30.91 53.63 16.71
C TYR A 79 31.49 52.59 15.76
N PRO A 80 32.12 51.52 16.26
CA PRO A 80 32.55 50.42 15.41
C PRO A 80 31.32 49.64 14.92
N VAL A 81 31.30 49.40 13.61
CA VAL A 81 30.40 48.49 12.92
C VAL A 81 31.26 47.34 12.43
N ILE A 82 31.03 46.16 12.99
CA ILE A 82 31.83 44.96 12.75
C ILE A 82 31.02 44.04 11.86
N LEU A 83 31.56 43.69 10.69
CA LEU A 83 31.10 42.58 9.88
C LEU A 83 31.85 41.33 10.32
N SER A 84 31.15 40.23 10.55
CA SER A 84 31.78 38.92 10.78
C SER A 84 31.03 37.80 10.07
N TYR A 85 31.76 36.85 9.51
CA TYR A 85 31.22 35.64 8.89
C TYR A 85 32.20 34.48 9.11
N GLU A 86 31.69 33.25 8.99
CA GLU A 86 32.50 32.04 9.02
C GLU A 86 33.07 31.80 7.62
N ASP A 87 34.40 31.68 7.51
CA ASP A 87 35.12 31.38 6.28
C ASP A 87 35.09 29.87 5.99
N CYS A 88 35.50 29.44 4.79
CA CYS A 88 35.39 28.03 4.40
C CYS A 88 36.25 27.05 5.21
N ASP A 89 37.25 27.56 5.93
CA ASP A 89 38.06 26.80 6.90
C ASP A 89 37.47 26.82 8.33
N SER A 90 36.21 27.28 8.48
CA SER A 90 35.50 27.46 9.75
C SER A 90 36.12 28.52 10.68
N THR A 91 37.02 29.36 10.19
CA THR A 91 37.52 30.51 10.96
C THR A 91 36.57 31.69 10.86
N ILE A 92 36.51 32.51 11.91
CA ILE A 92 35.70 33.73 11.87
C ILE A 92 36.55 34.85 11.27
N VAL A 93 36.16 35.31 10.08
CA VAL A 93 36.69 36.54 9.48
C VAL A 93 35.88 37.71 9.99
N SER A 94 36.55 38.81 10.33
CA SER A 94 35.88 40.04 10.72
C SER A 94 36.58 41.28 10.17
N ASP A 95 35.79 42.28 9.82
CA ASP A 95 36.25 43.60 9.41
C ASP A 95 35.48 44.68 10.19
N THR A 96 36.10 45.83 10.40
CA THR A 96 35.53 46.91 11.21
C THR A 96 35.60 48.23 10.46
N ILE A 97 34.43 48.85 10.30
CA ILE A 97 34.30 50.24 9.86
C ILE A 97 33.74 51.09 11.00
N TYR A 98 33.80 52.41 10.85
CA TYR A 98 33.38 53.34 11.89
C TYR A 98 32.26 54.26 11.41
N THR A 99 31.21 54.42 12.22
CA THR A 99 30.17 55.40 11.93
C THR A 99 30.73 56.82 11.99
N ASN A 100 30.24 57.73 11.15
CA ASN A 100 30.61 59.14 11.19
C ASN A 100 29.34 60.00 11.33
N PRO A 101 29.33 61.02 12.22
CA PRO A 101 28.18 61.87 12.39
C PRO A 101 27.70 62.49 11.07
N GLY A 102 26.41 62.35 10.77
CA GLY A 102 25.79 62.88 9.55
C GLY A 102 25.86 61.99 8.31
N ASN A 103 26.53 60.83 8.37
CA ASN A 103 26.46 59.80 7.33
C ASN A 103 25.48 58.68 7.72
N TRP A 104 24.69 58.24 6.74
CA TRP A 104 23.61 57.26 6.91
C TRP A 104 23.84 55.99 6.09
N MET A 105 24.94 55.91 5.35
CA MET A 105 25.32 54.77 4.53
C MET A 105 26.79 54.43 4.73
N PHE A 106 27.07 53.17 5.02
CA PHE A 106 28.40 52.66 5.30
C PHE A 106 28.68 51.45 4.42
N THR A 107 29.81 51.49 3.72
CA THR A 107 30.20 50.44 2.77
C THR A 107 31.46 49.77 3.26
N PHE A 108 31.41 48.45 3.46
CA PHE A 108 32.60 47.65 3.70
C PHE A 108 33.43 47.53 2.42
N PRO A 109 34.76 47.50 2.52
CA PRO A 109 35.61 47.02 1.43
C PRO A 109 35.15 45.63 0.98
N THR A 110 35.38 45.28 -0.28
CA THR A 110 35.13 43.92 -0.77
C THR A 110 35.91 42.92 0.07
N GLN A 111 35.18 42.00 0.69
CA GLN A 111 35.75 40.91 1.49
C GLN A 111 35.97 39.68 0.62
N TYR A 112 36.87 38.81 1.05
CA TYR A 112 37.17 37.57 0.35
C TYR A 112 36.90 36.35 1.23
N TYR A 113 36.17 35.41 0.67
CA TYR A 113 35.88 34.09 1.21
C TYR A 113 36.83 33.06 0.60
N CYS A 114 37.29 32.11 1.39
CA CYS A 114 38.38 31.17 1.08
C CYS A 114 39.70 31.87 0.76
N THR A 115 40.16 32.78 1.62
CA THR A 115 41.52 33.30 1.47
C THR A 115 42.53 32.19 1.80
N PRO A 116 43.47 31.84 0.90
CA PRO A 116 44.43 30.80 1.18
C PRO A 116 45.33 31.23 2.35
N THR A 117 45.55 30.33 3.30
CA THR A 117 46.66 30.42 4.22
C THR A 117 47.95 30.45 3.39
N SER A 118 48.67 31.57 3.43
CA SER A 118 49.78 31.83 2.52
C SER A 118 50.84 30.71 2.55
N GLY A 119 51.00 29.98 1.44
CA GLY A 119 52.15 29.12 1.16
C GLY A 119 52.07 27.65 1.58
N SER A 120 50.98 27.17 2.17
CA SER A 120 50.80 25.75 2.51
C SER A 120 49.87 25.02 1.54
N CYS A 121 50.18 23.76 1.27
CA CYS A 121 49.26 22.83 0.63
C CYS A 121 48.44 22.16 1.72
N ASP A 122 47.12 22.06 1.55
CA ASP A 122 46.21 21.39 2.46
C ASP A 122 45.24 20.53 1.64
N ALA A 123 45.36 19.22 1.80
CA ALA A 123 44.58 18.23 1.07
C ALA A 123 43.30 17.84 1.83
N SER A 124 42.86 18.61 2.83
CA SER A 124 41.60 18.35 3.52
C SER A 124 40.40 18.53 2.58
N PHE A 125 39.43 17.62 2.71
CA PHE A 125 38.26 17.58 1.84
C PHE A 125 37.05 16.99 2.57
N THR A 126 35.88 17.20 1.98
CA THR A 126 34.61 16.62 2.41
C THR A 126 34.06 15.67 1.35
N THR A 127 33.27 14.70 1.78
CA THR A 127 32.60 13.73 0.91
C THR A 127 31.10 13.77 1.14
N PHE A 128 30.33 13.83 0.05
CA PHE A 128 28.87 13.79 0.05
C PHE A 128 28.36 12.67 -0.84
N VAL A 129 27.36 11.92 -0.36
CA VAL A 129 26.71 10.83 -1.11
C VAL A 129 25.21 11.13 -1.25
N SER A 130 24.72 11.19 -2.48
CA SER A 130 23.31 11.44 -2.82
C SER A 130 22.65 10.16 -3.35
N GLY A 131 21.54 9.74 -2.75
CA GLY A 131 20.71 8.62 -3.21
C GLY A 131 21.44 7.28 -3.33
N ASP A 132 22.47 7.05 -2.51
CA ASP A 132 23.32 5.85 -2.40
C ASP A 132 24.44 5.69 -3.45
N THR A 133 24.35 6.29 -4.64
CA THR A 133 25.33 6.01 -5.72
C THR A 133 26.12 7.22 -6.22
N LEU A 134 25.60 8.44 -6.12
CA LEU A 134 26.30 9.64 -6.59
C LEU A 134 27.19 10.19 -5.48
N VAL A 135 28.52 10.17 -5.70
CA VAL A 135 29.53 10.63 -4.74
C VAL A 135 30.16 11.92 -5.24
N THR A 136 30.31 12.89 -4.36
CA THR A 136 31.03 14.14 -4.61
C THR A 136 32.09 14.37 -3.55
N HIS A 137 33.32 14.66 -3.96
CA HIS A 137 34.38 15.14 -3.09
C HIS A 137 34.69 16.60 -3.41
N ALA A 138 34.95 17.40 -2.39
CA ALA A 138 35.33 18.81 -2.53
C ALA A 138 36.39 19.17 -1.50
N LEU A 139 37.47 19.83 -1.94
CA LEU A 139 38.46 20.41 -1.04
C LEU A 139 37.79 21.44 -0.12
N THR A 140 38.26 21.52 1.11
CA THR A 140 37.84 22.54 2.09
C THR A 140 38.31 23.93 1.68
N ASN A 141 39.47 24.01 1.02
CA ASN A 141 40.09 25.22 0.51
C ASN A 141 40.00 25.29 -1.02
N SER A 142 39.94 26.50 -1.57
CA SER A 142 40.04 26.76 -3.01
C SER A 142 41.48 27.12 -3.39
N TYR A 143 41.96 26.62 -4.52
CA TYR A 143 43.32 26.86 -5.00
C TYR A 143 43.33 27.55 -6.37
N ASP A 144 44.32 28.40 -6.61
CA ASP A 144 44.52 29.03 -7.91
C ASP A 144 45.30 28.11 -8.88
N SER A 145 45.59 28.61 -10.09
CA SER A 145 46.31 27.85 -11.12
C SER A 145 47.77 27.50 -10.78
N ASN A 146 48.33 28.00 -9.67
CA ASN A 146 49.69 27.67 -9.21
C ASN A 146 49.75 26.36 -8.42
N TYR A 147 48.60 25.72 -8.20
CA TYR A 147 48.48 24.42 -7.52
C TYR A 147 48.05 23.35 -8.52
N THR A 148 48.52 22.13 -8.27
CA THR A 148 48.10 20.91 -8.97
C THR A 148 47.31 20.07 -7.98
N ILE A 149 46.06 19.76 -8.35
CA ILE A 149 45.16 18.93 -7.56
C ILE A 149 44.92 17.63 -8.31
N THR A 150 45.20 16.51 -7.66
CA THR A 150 45.00 15.17 -8.24
C THR A 150 44.21 14.31 -7.27
N TRP A 151 43.05 13.86 -7.72
CA TRP A 151 42.21 12.87 -7.04
C TRP A 151 42.57 11.47 -7.53
N VAL A 152 42.52 10.50 -6.62
CA VAL A 152 42.52 9.06 -6.91
C VAL A 152 41.20 8.51 -6.40
N LEU A 153 40.36 8.08 -7.33
CA LEU A 153 39.00 7.60 -7.06
C LEU A 153 39.02 6.09 -6.74
N PRO A 154 37.96 5.54 -6.12
CA PRO A 154 37.93 4.14 -5.71
C PRO A 154 38.06 3.11 -6.85
N ASN A 155 37.77 3.52 -8.10
CA ASN A 155 37.93 2.69 -9.30
C ASN A 155 39.36 2.73 -9.88
N GLY A 156 40.29 3.45 -9.24
CA GLY A 156 41.66 3.65 -9.71
C GLY A 156 41.81 4.77 -10.75
N ASN A 157 40.72 5.42 -11.17
CA ASN A 157 40.81 6.56 -12.06
C ASN A 157 41.30 7.79 -11.31
N THR A 158 41.93 8.70 -12.04
CA THR A 158 42.34 10.00 -11.52
C THR A 158 41.44 11.12 -12.04
N ALA A 159 41.31 12.18 -11.24
CA ALA A 159 40.59 13.41 -11.63
C ALA A 159 41.33 14.64 -11.11
N THR A 160 40.96 15.83 -11.56
CA THR A 160 41.59 17.10 -11.20
C THR A 160 40.55 18.16 -10.90
N GLY A 161 40.94 19.21 -10.17
CA GLY A 161 40.08 20.33 -9.80
C GLY A 161 39.63 20.29 -8.35
N ASP A 162 39.04 21.39 -7.88
CA ASP A 162 38.67 21.58 -6.47
C ASP A 162 37.56 20.63 -6.01
N SER A 163 36.76 20.13 -6.96
CA SER A 163 35.72 19.13 -6.72
C SER A 163 35.64 18.10 -7.84
N VAL A 164 35.18 16.89 -7.47
CA VAL A 164 34.94 15.79 -8.40
C VAL A 164 33.68 15.03 -8.02
N SER A 165 32.83 14.73 -9.00
CA SER A 165 31.63 13.91 -8.82
C SER A 165 31.66 12.70 -9.74
N TYR A 166 31.22 11.54 -9.24
CA TYR A 166 31.14 10.28 -9.98
C TYR A 166 30.09 9.35 -9.37
N VAL A 167 29.73 8.30 -10.10
CA VAL A 167 28.73 7.32 -9.67
C VAL A 167 29.40 6.00 -9.33
N ILE A 168 29.01 5.39 -8.20
CA ILE A 168 29.37 4.03 -7.82
C ILE A 168 28.18 3.12 -8.10
N ASN A 169 28.30 2.26 -9.13
CA ASN A 169 27.29 1.27 -9.53
C ASN A 169 27.56 -0.13 -8.95
N ASN A 170 28.50 -0.25 -8.02
CA ASN A 170 28.89 -1.49 -7.39
C ASN A 170 28.07 -1.74 -6.12
N THR A 171 28.15 -2.95 -5.56
CA THR A 171 27.53 -3.31 -4.28
C THR A 171 27.87 -2.29 -3.18
N TYR A 172 26.90 -1.97 -2.33
CA TYR A 172 27.09 -1.10 -1.18
C TYR A 172 28.26 -1.58 -0.32
N GLY A 173 29.20 -0.67 -0.04
CA GLY A 173 30.43 -1.01 0.63
C GLY A 173 31.19 0.23 1.08
N SER A 174 32.33 -0.01 1.74
CA SER A 174 33.27 1.04 2.12
C SER A 174 34.27 1.26 0.97
N TYR A 175 34.35 2.50 0.50
CA TYR A 175 35.24 2.95 -0.57
C TYR A 175 36.19 4.00 -0.02
N THR A 176 37.36 4.15 -0.63
CA THR A 176 38.36 5.16 -0.24
C THR A 176 38.69 6.03 -1.44
N ALA A 177 38.68 7.35 -1.23
CA ALA A 177 39.18 8.33 -2.17
C ALA A 177 40.34 9.09 -1.55
N CYS A 178 41.31 9.46 -2.36
CA CYS A 178 42.47 10.24 -1.94
C CYS A 178 42.62 11.48 -2.81
N VAL A 179 43.15 12.55 -2.25
CA VAL A 179 43.52 13.78 -2.97
C VAL A 179 44.94 14.18 -2.60
N ALA A 180 45.66 14.71 -3.58
CA ALA A 180 46.96 15.34 -3.40
C ALA A 180 46.92 16.76 -3.97
N VAL A 181 47.43 17.72 -3.18
CA VAL A 181 47.56 19.13 -3.54
C VAL A 181 49.05 19.47 -3.53
N ALA A 182 49.56 20.02 -4.62
CA ALA A 182 50.99 20.35 -4.76
C ALA A 182 51.20 21.71 -5.42
N SER A 183 52.24 22.45 -5.03
CA SER A 183 52.67 23.66 -5.75
C SER A 183 54.19 23.71 -5.86
N SER A 184 54.69 23.87 -7.09
CA SER A 184 56.12 24.09 -7.34
C SER A 184 56.58 25.49 -6.98
N LEU A 185 55.67 26.48 -7.01
CA LEU A 185 55.98 27.87 -6.64
C LEU A 185 56.25 27.97 -5.13
N PHE A 186 55.45 27.29 -4.32
CA PHE A 186 55.57 27.29 -2.86
C PHE A 186 56.33 26.09 -2.30
N SER A 187 56.77 25.16 -3.16
CA SER A 187 57.47 23.92 -2.76
C SER A 187 56.72 23.13 -1.69
N CYS A 188 55.39 23.04 -1.82
CA CYS A 188 54.53 22.29 -0.90
C CYS A 188 53.87 21.10 -1.62
N VAL A 189 53.60 20.04 -0.84
CA VAL A 189 52.77 18.90 -1.22
C VAL A 189 52.03 18.45 0.03
N ASP A 190 50.74 18.20 -0.09
CA ASP A 190 49.94 17.52 0.93
C ASP A 190 49.02 16.47 0.29
N SER A 191 48.66 15.45 1.06
CA SER A 191 47.75 14.40 0.59
C SER A 191 46.89 13.85 1.72
N SER A 192 45.62 13.59 1.41
CA SER A 192 44.65 13.03 2.36
C SER A 192 43.83 11.93 1.71
N CYS A 193 43.41 10.95 2.50
CA CYS A 193 42.49 9.90 2.09
C CYS A 193 41.34 9.78 3.09
N GLN A 194 40.12 9.63 2.59
CA GLN A 194 38.93 9.40 3.41
C GLN A 194 38.18 8.17 2.91
N SER A 195 37.68 7.38 3.86
CA SER A 195 36.76 6.28 3.56
C SER A 195 35.32 6.74 3.73
N PHE A 196 34.44 6.25 2.87
CA PHE A 196 33.01 6.56 2.87
C PHE A 196 32.21 5.35 2.40
N ASN A 197 30.92 5.32 2.72
CA ASN A 197 30.02 4.25 2.28
C ASN A 197 29.14 4.74 1.12
N ALA A 198 29.06 3.94 0.08
CA ALA A 198 28.26 4.22 -1.12
C ALA A 198 28.02 2.91 -1.89
N GLY A 199 27.26 2.97 -2.98
CA GLY A 199 26.96 1.85 -3.87
C GLY A 199 25.52 1.36 -3.74
N ILE A 200 25.16 0.44 -4.64
CA ILE A 200 23.84 -0.15 -4.73
C ILE A 200 23.69 -1.19 -3.62
N ILE A 201 22.76 -0.97 -2.68
CA ILE A 201 22.37 -2.01 -1.74
C ILE A 201 21.64 -3.09 -2.55
N PRO A 202 22.12 -4.35 -2.59
CA PRO A 202 21.42 -5.41 -3.30
C PRO A 202 20.01 -5.53 -2.74
N ALA A 203 19.01 -5.48 -3.61
CA ALA A 203 17.64 -5.75 -3.19
C ALA A 203 17.59 -7.16 -2.59
N PRO A 204 17.11 -7.33 -1.35
CA PRO A 204 17.36 -8.56 -0.61
C PRO A 204 16.61 -9.73 -1.23
N PRO A 205 17.19 -10.95 -1.22
CA PRO A 205 16.44 -12.12 -1.65
C PRO A 205 15.43 -12.53 -0.57
N ILE A 206 14.27 -13.01 -1.01
CA ILE A 206 13.38 -13.85 -0.19
C ILE A 206 13.60 -15.28 -0.66
N GLY A 207 13.98 -16.19 0.22
CA GLY A 207 14.15 -17.59 -0.15
C GLY A 207 13.73 -18.54 0.96
N GLY A 208 13.77 -19.83 0.67
CA GLY A 208 13.42 -20.84 1.66
C GLY A 208 13.35 -22.23 1.06
N THR A 209 12.88 -23.16 1.88
CA THR A 209 12.64 -24.55 1.49
C THR A 209 11.17 -24.89 1.72
N ILE A 210 10.53 -25.48 0.72
CA ILE A 210 9.20 -26.07 0.82
C ILE A 210 9.34 -27.56 1.07
N THR A 211 8.61 -28.05 2.08
CA THR A 211 8.61 -29.46 2.46
C THR A 211 7.20 -30.04 2.53
N TYR A 212 7.11 -31.37 2.54
CA TYR A 212 5.95 -32.14 2.94
C TYR A 212 6.42 -33.37 3.74
N SER A 213 5.76 -33.72 4.85
CA SER A 213 6.20 -34.79 5.76
C SER A 213 7.69 -34.73 6.14
N GLY A 214 8.21 -33.53 6.42
CA GLY A 214 9.62 -33.30 6.73
C GLY A 214 10.63 -33.56 5.59
N SER A 215 10.17 -33.82 4.36
CA SER A 215 11.02 -34.02 3.18
C SER A 215 10.84 -32.88 2.18
N ASN A 216 11.90 -32.53 1.45
CA ASN A 216 11.82 -31.51 0.41
C ASN A 216 10.86 -31.94 -0.71
N VAL A 217 10.05 -31.00 -1.17
CA VAL A 217 9.18 -31.25 -2.33
C VAL A 217 10.01 -31.45 -3.59
N GLN A 218 9.53 -32.30 -4.52
CA GLN A 218 10.24 -32.54 -5.78
C GLN A 218 9.98 -31.38 -6.75
N SER A 219 8.72 -30.93 -6.82
CA SER A 219 8.31 -29.88 -7.75
C SER A 219 7.12 -29.07 -7.23
N ALA A 220 7.37 -27.79 -6.95
CA ALA A 220 6.35 -26.83 -6.56
C ALA A 220 6.56 -25.47 -7.24
N MET A 221 5.46 -24.75 -7.43
CA MET A 221 5.47 -23.33 -7.77
C MET A 221 5.33 -22.52 -6.48
N VAL A 222 6.16 -21.49 -6.33
CA VAL A 222 6.14 -20.55 -5.22
C VAL A 222 5.81 -19.16 -5.76
N TYR A 223 4.86 -18.47 -5.15
CA TYR A 223 4.38 -17.15 -5.53
C TYR A 223 4.77 -16.14 -4.45
N LEU A 224 5.27 -14.99 -4.90
CA LEU A 224 5.48 -13.82 -4.07
C LEU A 224 4.31 -12.85 -4.28
N ILE A 225 3.65 -12.49 -3.19
CA ILE A 225 2.43 -11.69 -3.22
C ILE A 225 2.70 -10.41 -2.44
N ASP A 226 2.67 -9.25 -3.11
CA ASP A 226 2.77 -7.94 -2.47
C ASP A 226 1.55 -7.68 -1.59
N VAL A 227 1.81 -7.20 -0.37
CA VAL A 227 0.80 -6.84 0.62
C VAL A 227 0.82 -5.33 0.79
N SER A 228 -0.14 -4.66 0.16
CA SER A 228 -0.35 -3.23 0.31
C SER A 228 -1.69 -2.95 1.01
N ASN A 229 -1.78 -1.80 1.67
CA ASN A 229 -3.00 -1.36 2.33
C ASN A 229 -3.59 -0.17 1.57
N SER A 230 -4.90 -0.19 1.40
CA SER A 230 -5.68 0.93 0.89
C SER A 230 -6.76 1.33 1.90
N SER A 231 -7.42 2.46 1.66
CA SER A 231 -8.61 2.85 2.45
C SER A 231 -9.74 1.83 2.40
N SER A 232 -9.74 0.93 1.40
CA SER A 232 -10.77 -0.09 1.18
C SER A 232 -10.37 -1.48 1.71
N GLY A 233 -9.20 -1.62 2.34
CA GLY A 233 -8.70 -2.90 2.85
C GLY A 233 -7.33 -3.29 2.29
N VAL A 234 -6.95 -4.55 2.54
CA VAL A 234 -5.69 -5.14 2.05
C VAL A 234 -5.81 -5.43 0.56
N ILE A 235 -4.80 -5.03 -0.21
CA ILE A 235 -4.65 -5.35 -1.63
C ILE A 235 -3.52 -6.37 -1.75
N LEU A 236 -3.83 -7.51 -2.34
CA LEU A 236 -2.88 -8.59 -2.60
C LEU A 236 -2.64 -8.75 -4.10
N VAL A 237 -1.38 -8.65 -4.53
CA VAL A 237 -1.00 -8.79 -5.94
C VAL A 237 0.14 -9.78 -6.06
N ALA A 238 -0.03 -10.84 -6.85
CA ALA A 238 1.09 -11.70 -7.21
C ALA A 238 2.08 -10.90 -8.08
N VAL A 239 3.30 -10.70 -7.58
CA VAL A 239 4.33 -9.87 -8.22
C VAL A 239 5.48 -10.68 -8.81
N ASP A 240 5.69 -11.90 -8.32
CA ASP A 240 6.70 -12.81 -8.85
C ASP A 240 6.30 -14.27 -8.60
N SER A 241 6.90 -15.20 -9.35
CA SER A 241 6.74 -16.64 -9.16
C SER A 241 8.00 -17.38 -9.56
N THR A 242 8.32 -18.46 -8.84
CA THR A 242 9.50 -19.29 -9.12
C THR A 242 9.21 -20.75 -8.83
N MET A 243 9.88 -21.65 -9.55
CA MET A 243 9.80 -23.09 -9.28
C MET A 243 10.86 -23.51 -8.27
N THR A 244 10.53 -24.48 -7.44
CA THR A 244 11.50 -25.07 -6.51
C THR A 244 12.53 -25.92 -7.24
N ALA A 245 13.79 -25.89 -6.78
CA ALA A 245 14.82 -26.86 -7.10
C ALA A 245 15.15 -27.70 -5.86
N GLN A 246 14.70 -28.96 -5.84
CA GLN A 246 14.78 -29.86 -4.67
C GLN A 246 14.21 -29.19 -3.40
N GLY A 247 13.02 -28.60 -3.54
CA GLY A 247 12.32 -27.86 -2.48
C GLY A 247 12.82 -26.44 -2.20
N ASN A 248 14.01 -26.06 -2.66
CA ASN A 248 14.53 -24.71 -2.43
C ASN A 248 13.99 -23.71 -3.46
N TYR A 249 13.67 -22.50 -3.03
CA TYR A 249 13.26 -21.40 -3.90
C TYR A 249 13.93 -20.08 -3.47
N SER A 250 14.01 -19.14 -4.41
CA SER A 250 14.51 -17.79 -4.15
C SER A 250 13.91 -16.79 -5.13
N PHE A 251 13.45 -15.66 -4.60
CA PHE A 251 13.14 -14.45 -5.32
C PHE A 251 14.31 -13.49 -5.16
N THR A 252 14.84 -12.98 -6.27
CA THR A 252 15.98 -12.06 -6.26
C THR A 252 15.53 -10.66 -6.60
N ASN A 253 16.24 -9.65 -6.10
CA ASN A 253 15.92 -8.24 -6.33
C ASN A 253 14.52 -7.83 -5.85
N VAL A 254 14.08 -8.36 -4.71
CA VAL A 254 12.77 -8.01 -4.14
C VAL A 254 12.84 -6.59 -3.57
N ALA A 255 11.92 -5.73 -4.01
CA ALA A 255 11.83 -4.36 -3.49
C ALA A 255 11.53 -4.39 -1.97
N PRO A 256 11.99 -3.38 -1.20
CA PRO A 256 11.56 -3.23 0.18
C PRO A 256 10.03 -3.12 0.25
N GLY A 257 9.39 -3.89 1.14
CA GLY A 257 7.95 -4.03 1.18
C GLY A 257 7.48 -5.15 2.09
N ASN A 258 6.17 -5.38 2.09
CA ASN A 258 5.55 -6.48 2.83
C ASN A 258 5.00 -7.50 1.84
N TYR A 259 5.22 -8.78 2.12
CA TYR A 259 4.90 -9.86 1.20
C TYR A 259 4.29 -11.06 1.91
N PHE A 260 3.43 -11.79 1.20
CA PHE A 260 3.14 -13.18 1.49
C PHE A 260 3.92 -14.08 0.53
N VAL A 261 4.25 -15.28 1.00
CA VAL A 261 4.76 -16.36 0.17
C VAL A 261 3.75 -17.50 0.17
N LYS A 262 3.35 -17.96 -1.01
CA LYS A 262 2.44 -19.10 -1.20
C LYS A 262 3.12 -20.17 -2.03
N ALA A 263 2.98 -21.44 -1.67
CA ALA A 263 3.51 -22.55 -2.45
C ALA A 263 2.40 -23.55 -2.81
N ALA A 264 2.50 -24.14 -4.00
CA ALA A 264 1.61 -25.19 -4.49
C ALA A 264 2.44 -26.24 -5.23
N LEU A 265 2.19 -27.51 -4.96
CA LEU A 265 2.83 -28.59 -5.73
C LEU A 265 2.43 -28.50 -7.20
N LEU A 266 3.32 -28.93 -8.10
CA LEU A 266 2.99 -29.14 -9.51
C LEU A 266 2.50 -30.58 -9.71
N THR A 267 1.71 -30.82 -10.76
CA THR A 267 1.16 -32.16 -11.07
C THR A 267 2.22 -33.23 -11.35
N SER A 268 3.47 -32.82 -11.56
CA SER A 268 4.63 -33.71 -11.66
C SER A 268 5.14 -34.25 -10.32
N ASP A 269 4.74 -33.67 -9.19
CA ASP A 269 5.07 -34.17 -7.85
C ASP A 269 4.14 -35.33 -7.47
N SER A 270 4.70 -36.40 -6.93
CA SER A 270 3.91 -37.59 -6.55
C SER A 270 2.88 -37.33 -5.45
N SER A 271 3.07 -36.26 -4.66
CA SER A 271 2.21 -35.91 -3.53
C SER A 271 1.24 -34.78 -3.86
N TYR A 272 1.08 -34.44 -5.16
CA TYR A 272 0.29 -33.30 -5.64
C TYR A 272 -1.13 -33.24 -5.06
N SER A 273 -1.81 -34.39 -4.94
CA SER A 273 -3.17 -34.48 -4.40
C SER A 273 -3.25 -34.46 -2.88
N ASP A 274 -2.13 -34.74 -2.20
CA ASP A 274 -2.11 -35.04 -0.77
C ASP A 274 -1.75 -33.80 0.06
N TYR A 275 -1.23 -32.75 -0.57
CA TYR A 275 -0.83 -31.49 0.09
C TYR A 275 -1.45 -30.29 -0.61
N LEU A 276 -2.13 -29.46 0.18
CA LEU A 276 -2.88 -28.31 -0.29
C LEU A 276 -1.94 -27.11 -0.52
N PRO A 277 -2.22 -26.25 -1.52
CA PRO A 277 -1.55 -24.97 -1.66
C PRO A 277 -1.64 -24.16 -0.36
N SER A 278 -0.50 -23.71 0.15
CA SER A 278 -0.40 -23.13 1.49
C SER A 278 0.47 -21.87 1.48
N TYR A 279 0.18 -20.94 2.38
CA TYR A 279 0.96 -19.76 2.68
C TYR A 279 1.98 -20.03 3.79
N TYR A 280 3.05 -19.25 3.78
CA TYR A 280 3.94 -19.14 4.93
C TYR A 280 3.18 -18.59 6.15
N ALA A 281 3.29 -19.28 7.29
CA ALA A 281 2.55 -18.95 8.51
C ALA A 281 3.44 -18.49 9.69
N ASN A 282 4.77 -18.55 9.55
CA ASN A 282 5.72 -18.35 10.65
C ASN A 282 5.32 -19.10 11.94
N SER A 283 4.81 -20.32 11.77
CA SER A 283 4.31 -21.15 12.87
C SER A 283 5.45 -21.90 13.55
N THR A 284 5.34 -22.09 14.87
CA THR A 284 6.24 -22.96 15.65
C THR A 284 6.23 -24.41 15.15
N SER A 285 5.14 -24.89 14.55
CA SER A 285 5.06 -26.23 13.94
C SER A 285 5.82 -26.31 12.61
N GLY A 286 6.17 -25.18 12.00
CA GLY A 286 6.74 -25.11 10.65
C GLY A 286 5.73 -25.37 9.52
N VAL A 287 4.49 -25.73 9.84
CA VAL A 287 3.42 -25.96 8.86
C VAL A 287 2.83 -24.64 8.37
N GLY A 288 2.50 -24.58 7.08
CA GLY A 288 1.86 -23.44 6.44
C GLY A 288 0.40 -23.23 6.86
N GLU A 289 -0.23 -22.26 6.20
CA GLU A 289 -1.61 -21.83 6.43
C GLU A 289 -2.40 -21.90 5.13
N LEU A 290 -3.67 -22.31 5.16
CA LEU A 290 -4.52 -22.42 3.97
C LEU A 290 -5.11 -21.08 3.56
N HIS A 291 -5.46 -20.24 4.54
CA HIS A 291 -6.20 -19.00 4.33
C HIS A 291 -5.28 -17.78 4.30
N TRP A 292 -5.39 -16.96 3.26
CA TRP A 292 -4.59 -15.73 3.16
C TRP A 292 -4.77 -14.79 4.36
N THR A 293 -5.94 -14.79 5.00
CA THR A 293 -6.26 -13.94 6.16
C THR A 293 -5.40 -14.24 7.38
N ASN A 294 -4.87 -15.46 7.47
CA ASN A 294 -4.06 -15.95 8.59
C ASN A 294 -2.57 -16.10 8.21
N ALA A 295 -2.20 -15.78 6.96
CA ALA A 295 -0.84 -15.87 6.48
C ALA A 295 0.10 -14.90 7.21
N ALA A 296 1.35 -15.31 7.41
CA ALA A 296 2.36 -14.46 8.01
C ALA A 296 2.93 -13.48 6.98
N THR A 297 2.96 -12.20 7.34
CA THR A 297 3.60 -11.15 6.54
C THR A 297 5.11 -11.21 6.69
N ILE A 298 5.82 -11.21 5.57
CA ILE A 298 7.27 -11.06 5.48
C ILE A 298 7.58 -9.60 5.17
N THR A 299 8.42 -8.96 5.99
CA THR A 299 8.89 -7.60 5.73
C THR A 299 10.31 -7.63 5.17
N VAL A 300 10.47 -7.10 3.95
CA VAL A 300 11.76 -6.91 3.29
C VAL A 300 12.27 -5.51 3.59
N SER A 301 13.46 -5.43 4.20
CA SER A 301 14.18 -4.19 4.45
C SER A 301 15.51 -4.20 3.71
N GLN A 302 16.02 -3.03 3.33
CA GLN A 302 17.26 -2.91 2.58
C GLN A 302 18.41 -3.73 3.20
N GLY A 303 19.10 -4.51 2.37
CA GLY A 303 20.29 -5.29 2.75
C GLY A 303 20.07 -6.58 3.55
N ASN A 304 18.83 -6.95 3.90
CA ASN A 304 18.55 -8.14 4.73
C ASN A 304 17.84 -9.26 3.96
N SER A 305 18.55 -10.36 3.70
CA SER A 305 17.93 -11.58 3.16
C SER A 305 16.87 -12.11 4.12
N VAL A 306 15.72 -12.51 3.60
CA VAL A 306 14.63 -13.08 4.40
C VAL A 306 14.42 -14.55 4.04
N THR A 307 14.27 -15.39 5.07
CA THR A 307 13.99 -16.81 4.90
C THR A 307 12.55 -17.13 5.27
N ALA A 308 11.83 -17.81 4.38
CA ALA A 308 10.46 -18.27 4.59
C ALA A 308 10.33 -19.75 4.19
N SER A 309 10.84 -20.64 5.04
CA SER A 309 10.68 -22.09 4.87
C SER A 309 9.44 -22.57 5.60
N PHE A 310 8.67 -23.47 4.97
CA PHE A 310 7.47 -24.06 5.59
C PHE A 310 7.09 -25.39 4.93
N GLU A 311 6.38 -26.21 5.70
CA GLU A 311 5.76 -27.44 5.25
C GLU A 311 4.35 -27.17 4.71
N LEU A 312 3.99 -27.76 3.57
CA LEU A 312 2.63 -27.66 3.02
C LEU A 312 1.63 -28.37 3.93
N VAL A 313 0.40 -27.87 3.97
CA VAL A 313 -0.68 -28.46 4.75
C VAL A 313 -1.15 -29.76 4.08
N ALA A 314 -1.10 -30.87 4.81
CA ALA A 314 -1.58 -32.18 4.33
C ALA A 314 -3.10 -32.25 4.31
N GLY A 315 -3.68 -32.80 3.26
CA GLY A 315 -5.09 -33.16 3.18
C GLY A 315 -5.32 -34.61 3.60
N THR A 316 -6.37 -34.86 4.38
CA THR A 316 -6.75 -36.22 4.76
C THR A 316 -8.06 -36.63 4.08
N ASN A 317 -7.95 -37.32 2.95
CA ASN A 317 -9.09 -37.96 2.29
C ASN A 317 -9.09 -39.48 2.56
N THR A 318 -10.08 -39.96 3.32
CA THR A 318 -10.22 -41.38 3.68
C THR A 318 -10.82 -42.25 2.57
N GLY A 319 -11.28 -41.64 1.46
CA GLY A 319 -11.92 -42.35 0.36
C GLY A 319 -13.39 -42.69 0.63
N GLY A 320 -14.14 -42.99 -0.43
CA GLY A 320 -15.53 -43.42 -0.32
C GLY A 320 -16.38 -43.14 -1.57
N PRO A 321 -17.70 -43.38 -1.50
CA PRO A 321 -18.60 -43.23 -2.65
C PRO A 321 -19.00 -41.78 -2.94
N GLY A 322 -18.54 -40.83 -2.13
CA GLY A 322 -18.95 -39.44 -2.14
C GLY A 322 -18.44 -38.62 -3.32
N PHE A 323 -19.25 -37.68 -3.79
CA PHE A 323 -18.90 -36.72 -4.85
C PHE A 323 -19.45 -35.32 -4.55
N ILE A 324 -18.63 -34.28 -4.72
CA ILE A 324 -19.02 -32.87 -4.60
C ILE A 324 -18.49 -32.12 -5.83
N GLY A 325 -19.37 -31.53 -6.62
CA GLY A 325 -19.03 -30.72 -7.77
C GLY A 325 -19.81 -29.42 -7.82
N GLY A 326 -19.37 -28.49 -8.67
CA GLY A 326 -20.00 -27.20 -8.80
C GLY A 326 -19.37 -26.29 -9.85
N LEU A 327 -19.82 -25.04 -9.84
CA LEU A 327 -19.33 -23.98 -10.73
C LEU A 327 -18.83 -22.79 -9.91
N VAL A 328 -17.73 -22.20 -10.35
CA VAL A 328 -17.22 -20.89 -9.91
C VAL A 328 -17.50 -19.87 -11.00
N SER A 329 -18.22 -18.80 -10.64
CA SER A 329 -18.63 -17.74 -11.56
C SER A 329 -18.37 -16.35 -10.98
N GLN A 330 -18.39 -15.33 -11.83
CA GLN A 330 -18.31 -13.95 -11.41
C GLN A 330 -19.66 -13.48 -10.89
N GLY A 331 -19.66 -12.97 -9.66
CA GLY A 331 -20.83 -12.31 -9.08
C GLY A 331 -20.97 -10.87 -9.60
N ALA A 332 -21.86 -10.11 -8.96
CA ALA A 332 -22.10 -8.72 -9.30
C ALA A 332 -20.85 -7.83 -9.15
N ASN A 333 -20.76 -6.77 -9.96
CA ASN A 333 -19.72 -5.72 -9.91
C ASN A 333 -18.29 -6.15 -10.28
N LYS A 334 -18.12 -7.17 -11.13
CA LYS A 334 -16.86 -7.38 -11.87
C LYS A 334 -16.95 -6.85 -13.31
N THR A 335 -15.80 -6.68 -13.97
CA THR A 335 -15.69 -6.04 -15.30
C THR A 335 -16.19 -6.92 -16.45
N ASN A 336 -16.44 -8.21 -16.17
CA ASN A 336 -17.08 -9.16 -17.09
C ASN A 336 -18.56 -9.32 -16.72
N ALA A 337 -19.36 -9.95 -17.56
CA ALA A 337 -20.79 -10.11 -17.27
C ALA A 337 -20.99 -11.01 -16.04
N GLU A 338 -21.97 -10.68 -15.21
CA GLU A 338 -22.41 -11.53 -14.10
C GLU A 338 -22.76 -12.93 -14.64
N GLY A 339 -22.29 -13.98 -13.95
CA GLY A 339 -22.44 -15.37 -14.36
C GLY A 339 -21.34 -15.91 -15.27
N ASP A 340 -20.37 -15.08 -15.69
CA ASP A 340 -19.22 -15.56 -16.47
C ASP A 340 -18.36 -16.53 -15.63
N PRO A 341 -17.86 -17.64 -16.21
CA PRO A 341 -17.07 -18.63 -15.48
C PRO A 341 -15.72 -18.05 -15.01
N VAL A 342 -15.29 -18.47 -13.82
CA VAL A 342 -13.97 -18.15 -13.27
C VAL A 342 -13.07 -19.37 -13.38
N GLN A 343 -12.14 -19.33 -14.33
CA GLN A 343 -11.09 -20.33 -14.47
C GLN A 343 -9.95 -20.11 -13.47
N GLY A 344 -9.36 -21.19 -12.97
CA GLY A 344 -8.15 -21.15 -12.16
C GLY A 344 -8.39 -20.80 -10.69
N ALA A 345 -9.64 -20.80 -10.22
CA ALA A 345 -9.96 -20.55 -8.82
C ALA A 345 -9.59 -21.77 -7.98
N LEU A 346 -8.84 -21.55 -6.89
CA LEU A 346 -8.49 -22.59 -5.93
C LEU A 346 -9.69 -22.88 -5.03
N VAL A 347 -10.21 -24.10 -5.08
CA VAL A 347 -11.30 -24.57 -4.23
C VAL A 347 -10.75 -25.56 -3.23
N LEU A 348 -10.91 -25.27 -1.95
CA LEU A 348 -10.53 -26.10 -0.81
C LEU A 348 -11.75 -26.87 -0.30
N LEU A 349 -11.53 -28.10 0.12
CA LEU A 349 -12.51 -28.93 0.82
C LEU A 349 -11.99 -29.20 2.23
N LEU A 350 -12.78 -28.78 3.22
CA LEU A 350 -12.51 -29.02 4.64
C LEU A 350 -13.60 -29.94 5.21
N ASP A 351 -13.30 -30.67 6.28
CA ASP A 351 -14.32 -31.38 7.05
C ASP A 351 -15.12 -30.43 7.96
N ASP A 352 -16.10 -30.97 8.69
CA ASP A 352 -16.94 -30.20 9.61
C ASP A 352 -16.14 -29.46 10.71
N ASN A 353 -14.97 -30.01 11.08
CA ASN A 353 -14.06 -29.47 12.09
C ASN A 353 -12.97 -28.54 11.51
N ASP A 354 -13.11 -28.12 10.25
CA ASP A 354 -12.13 -27.30 9.52
C ASP A 354 -10.78 -28.00 9.25
N ASN A 355 -10.73 -29.34 9.32
CA ASN A 355 -9.54 -30.06 8.89
C ASN A 355 -9.47 -30.16 7.36
N PRO A 356 -8.29 -30.00 6.76
CA PRO A 356 -8.10 -30.13 5.31
C PRO A 356 -8.38 -31.55 4.80
N VAL A 357 -9.18 -31.65 3.74
CA VAL A 357 -9.50 -32.92 3.07
C VAL A 357 -8.83 -33.00 1.70
N ALA A 358 -9.10 -32.02 0.83
CA ALA A 358 -8.61 -31.99 -0.54
C ALA A 358 -8.66 -30.55 -1.12
N TYR A 359 -8.10 -30.37 -2.31
CA TYR A 359 -8.29 -29.15 -3.11
C TYR A 359 -8.47 -29.50 -4.59
N THR A 360 -9.00 -28.53 -5.34
CA THR A 360 -9.09 -28.59 -6.80
C THR A 360 -8.97 -27.17 -7.38
N ILE A 361 -8.84 -27.08 -8.69
CA ILE A 361 -8.76 -25.81 -9.42
C ILE A 361 -9.87 -25.79 -10.47
N SER A 362 -10.65 -24.72 -10.53
CA SER A 362 -11.72 -24.60 -11.52
C SER A 362 -11.20 -24.57 -12.96
N ASP A 363 -11.89 -25.24 -13.86
CA ASP A 363 -11.52 -25.33 -15.27
C ASP A 363 -11.99 -24.09 -16.09
N ALA A 364 -11.82 -24.14 -17.42
CA ALA A 364 -12.20 -23.04 -18.31
C ALA A 364 -13.71 -22.73 -18.32
N SER A 365 -14.55 -23.67 -17.90
CA SER A 365 -15.99 -23.49 -17.71
C SER A 365 -16.36 -23.10 -16.28
N GLY A 366 -15.37 -22.89 -15.41
CA GLY A 366 -15.57 -22.63 -13.99
C GLY A 366 -15.93 -23.89 -13.20
N ALA A 367 -15.95 -25.07 -13.82
CA ALA A 367 -16.33 -26.31 -13.16
C ALA A 367 -15.22 -26.83 -12.25
N PHE A 368 -15.62 -27.41 -11.13
CA PHE A 368 -14.73 -28.09 -10.20
C PHE A 368 -15.38 -29.34 -9.62
N GLU A 369 -14.57 -30.30 -9.19
CA GLU A 369 -15.06 -31.54 -8.58
C GLU A 369 -14.10 -32.11 -7.53
N PHE A 370 -14.71 -32.80 -6.57
CA PHE A 370 -14.09 -33.67 -5.59
C PHE A 370 -14.77 -35.03 -5.67
N SER A 371 -14.00 -36.07 -5.95
CA SER A 371 -14.49 -37.45 -6.02
C SER A 371 -13.82 -38.31 -4.96
N ASN A 372 -14.30 -39.54 -4.80
CA ASN A 372 -13.78 -40.50 -3.84
C ASN A 372 -13.77 -39.94 -2.41
N LEU A 373 -14.90 -39.39 -1.96
CA LEU A 373 -15.05 -38.84 -0.61
C LEU A 373 -15.78 -39.83 0.30
N ALA A 374 -15.44 -39.81 1.59
CA ALA A 374 -16.28 -40.48 2.57
C ALA A 374 -17.66 -39.79 2.69
N LEU A 375 -18.62 -40.49 3.29
CA LEU A 375 -19.87 -39.84 3.71
C LEU A 375 -19.59 -38.97 4.94
N GLY A 376 -20.13 -37.76 4.97
CA GLY A 376 -19.83 -36.78 6.00
C GLY A 376 -20.25 -35.37 5.62
N THR A 377 -20.03 -34.43 6.53
CA THR A 377 -20.23 -32.99 6.28
C THR A 377 -18.90 -32.34 5.92
N TYR A 378 -18.94 -31.52 4.88
CA TYR A 378 -17.80 -30.83 4.32
C TYR A 378 -18.10 -29.34 4.14
N LYS A 379 -17.05 -28.53 4.20
CA LYS A 379 -17.07 -27.10 3.86
C LYS A 379 -16.30 -26.89 2.57
N VAL A 380 -16.97 -26.32 1.58
CA VAL A 380 -16.36 -25.89 0.30
C VAL A 380 -15.98 -24.43 0.44
N TYR A 381 -14.68 -24.13 0.30
CA TYR A 381 -14.12 -22.80 0.48
C TYR A 381 -13.27 -22.42 -0.73
N THR A 382 -13.63 -21.36 -1.45
CA THR A 382 -12.82 -20.86 -2.57
C THR A 382 -11.82 -19.80 -2.07
N GLU A 383 -10.54 -20.08 -2.24
CA GLU A 383 -9.43 -19.24 -1.76
C GLU A 383 -9.07 -18.20 -2.81
N VAL A 384 -9.47 -16.95 -2.57
CA VAL A 384 -9.17 -15.79 -3.42
C VAL A 384 -8.39 -14.75 -2.61
N PRO A 385 -7.09 -14.55 -2.88
CA PRO A 385 -6.27 -13.61 -2.12
C PRO A 385 -6.89 -12.21 -2.06
N GLY A 386 -7.03 -11.67 -0.84
CA GLY A 386 -7.52 -10.32 -0.58
C GLY A 386 -9.05 -10.20 -0.59
N ILE A 387 -9.77 -11.28 -0.89
CA ILE A 387 -11.24 -11.32 -0.87
C ILE A 387 -11.68 -12.35 0.18
N PRO A 388 -12.42 -11.94 1.23
CA PRO A 388 -12.93 -12.88 2.23
C PRO A 388 -13.99 -13.81 1.64
N THR A 389 -14.01 -15.06 2.09
CA THR A 389 -14.92 -16.09 1.57
C THR A 389 -15.85 -16.63 2.65
N THR A 390 -17.14 -16.73 2.32
CA THR A 390 -18.14 -17.49 3.07
C THR A 390 -18.20 -18.92 2.52
N PRO A 391 -17.82 -19.96 3.28
CA PRO A 391 -17.86 -21.34 2.80
C PRO A 391 -19.28 -21.90 2.71
N GLY A 392 -19.47 -22.82 1.78
CA GLY A 392 -20.72 -23.57 1.61
C GLY A 392 -20.62 -24.92 2.30
N VAL A 393 -21.69 -25.35 2.97
CA VAL A 393 -21.72 -26.62 3.72
C VAL A 393 -22.47 -27.67 2.91
N VAL A 394 -21.82 -28.81 2.67
CA VAL A 394 -22.39 -29.97 1.97
C VAL A 394 -22.37 -31.17 2.91
N THR A 395 -23.49 -31.90 3.00
CA THR A 395 -23.54 -33.16 3.74
C THR A 395 -23.81 -34.32 2.78
N LEU A 396 -22.86 -35.24 2.67
CA LEU A 396 -23.01 -36.48 1.93
C LEU A 396 -23.56 -37.56 2.86
N THR A 397 -24.71 -38.13 2.50
CA THR A 397 -25.38 -39.19 3.27
C THR A 397 -25.55 -40.43 2.41
N GLN A 398 -26.05 -41.51 3.01
CA GLN A 398 -26.33 -42.74 2.25
C GLN A 398 -27.42 -42.56 1.19
N SER A 399 -28.34 -41.61 1.37
CA SER A 399 -29.39 -41.26 0.41
C SER A 399 -28.97 -40.19 -0.60
N GLU A 400 -27.96 -39.40 -0.26
CA GLU A 400 -27.45 -38.28 -1.07
C GLU A 400 -25.92 -38.36 -1.07
N THR A 401 -25.38 -39.30 -1.84
CA THR A 401 -23.94 -39.54 -1.90
C THR A 401 -23.21 -38.57 -2.84
N SER A 402 -23.94 -37.75 -3.59
CA SER A 402 -23.37 -36.86 -4.58
C SER A 402 -24.16 -35.57 -4.73
N THR A 403 -23.47 -34.45 -4.97
CA THR A 403 -24.06 -33.19 -5.41
C THR A 403 -23.17 -32.50 -6.43
N ASP A 404 -23.75 -31.91 -7.47
CA ASP A 404 -23.13 -31.02 -8.46
C ASP A 404 -23.69 -29.59 -8.38
N LEU A 405 -24.41 -29.30 -7.28
CA LEU A 405 -25.19 -28.10 -7.08
C LEU A 405 -24.43 -27.02 -6.29
N VAL A 406 -23.13 -27.21 -6.05
CA VAL A 406 -22.33 -26.16 -5.44
C VAL A 406 -22.17 -25.01 -6.43
N ARG A 407 -22.37 -23.79 -5.96
CA ARG A 407 -22.16 -22.56 -6.71
C ARG A 407 -21.30 -21.62 -5.89
N VAL A 408 -20.28 -21.09 -6.53
CA VAL A 408 -19.40 -20.08 -5.96
C VAL A 408 -19.53 -18.82 -6.80
N GLU A 409 -19.84 -17.71 -6.14
CA GLU A 409 -19.86 -16.38 -6.74
C GLU A 409 -18.70 -15.56 -6.21
N VAL A 410 -17.78 -15.19 -7.11
CA VAL A 410 -16.64 -14.34 -6.80
C VAL A 410 -17.01 -12.89 -7.08
N ASN A 411 -17.44 -12.17 -6.05
CA ASN A 411 -17.72 -10.74 -6.11
C ASN A 411 -16.41 -9.93 -5.97
N SER A 412 -16.50 -8.60 -6.07
CA SER A 412 -15.32 -7.72 -5.93
C SER A 412 -14.83 -7.58 -4.48
N SER A 413 -15.69 -7.81 -3.49
CA SER A 413 -15.39 -7.62 -2.07
C SER A 413 -15.57 -8.85 -1.19
N HIS A 414 -16.19 -9.91 -1.70
CA HIS A 414 -16.42 -11.16 -0.98
C HIS A 414 -16.58 -12.31 -1.98
N VAL A 415 -16.45 -13.54 -1.50
CA VAL A 415 -16.80 -14.76 -2.23
C VAL A 415 -17.86 -15.49 -1.43
N ASP A 416 -18.98 -15.84 -2.05
CA ASP A 416 -20.02 -16.63 -1.40
C ASP A 416 -20.15 -17.98 -2.07
N THR A 417 -20.28 -19.02 -1.25
CA THR A 417 -20.55 -20.38 -1.72
C THR A 417 -21.92 -20.82 -1.23
N TYR A 418 -22.80 -21.17 -2.15
CA TYR A 418 -24.14 -21.65 -1.87
C TYR A 418 -24.36 -23.02 -2.49
N ILE A 419 -25.27 -23.78 -1.88
CA ILE A 419 -25.74 -25.05 -2.43
C ILE A 419 -27.09 -24.76 -3.04
N ASP A 420 -27.18 -24.88 -4.36
CA ASP A 420 -28.45 -24.82 -5.07
C ASP A 420 -29.28 -26.04 -4.69
N ASN A 421 -29.94 -26.01 -3.53
CA ASN A 421 -30.99 -26.97 -3.19
C ASN A 421 -32.24 -26.78 -4.05
N THR A 422 -32.13 -26.01 -5.14
CA THR A 422 -32.97 -26.22 -6.29
C THR A 422 -32.66 -27.62 -6.81
N SER A 423 -33.36 -28.61 -6.22
CA SER A 423 -34.15 -29.51 -7.06
C SER A 423 -34.57 -28.64 -8.22
N GLY A 424 -34.12 -28.94 -9.43
CA GLY A 424 -34.59 -28.19 -10.57
C GLY A 424 -36.08 -27.98 -10.38
N ILE A 425 -36.60 -26.91 -10.93
CA ILE A 425 -37.93 -27.04 -11.47
C ILE A 425 -37.79 -28.18 -12.50
N ALA A 426 -37.79 -29.44 -12.07
CA ALA A 426 -38.27 -30.57 -12.82
C ALA A 426 -39.58 -30.02 -13.28
N GLY A 427 -39.66 -29.58 -14.55
CA GLY A 427 -40.74 -28.74 -15.04
C GLY A 427 -41.99 -29.17 -14.33
N VAL A 428 -42.44 -28.39 -13.33
CA VAL A 428 -43.61 -28.76 -12.54
C VAL A 428 -44.78 -28.41 -13.46
N ASN A 429 -44.87 -29.19 -14.52
CA ASN A 429 -46.07 -29.46 -15.27
C ASN A 429 -46.98 -30.38 -14.44
N SER A 430 -46.72 -30.55 -13.14
CA SER A 430 -47.78 -30.80 -12.17
C SER A 430 -47.96 -29.56 -11.31
N HIS A 431 -48.42 -28.44 -11.89
CA HIS A 431 -49.09 -27.45 -11.06
C HIS A 431 -50.12 -28.24 -10.26
N PRO A 432 -50.07 -28.26 -8.91
CA PRO A 432 -51.00 -29.06 -8.12
C PRO A 432 -52.45 -28.61 -8.34
N PHE A 433 -52.64 -27.48 -9.01
CA PHE A 433 -53.91 -26.89 -9.34
C PHE A 433 -53.93 -26.43 -10.80
N GLN A 434 -54.85 -26.98 -11.60
CA GLN A 434 -55.11 -26.52 -12.97
C GLN A 434 -56.36 -25.62 -12.97
N LEU A 435 -56.29 -24.50 -13.70
CA LEU A 435 -57.43 -23.61 -13.91
C LEU A 435 -57.88 -23.68 -15.38
N TYR A 436 -59.15 -24.01 -15.63
CA TYR A 436 -59.72 -23.94 -16.97
C TYR A 436 -61.20 -23.54 -16.98
N PRO A 437 -61.70 -22.89 -18.05
CA PRO A 437 -60.90 -22.32 -19.13
C PRO A 437 -60.06 -21.13 -18.65
N ASN A 438 -58.94 -20.87 -19.30
CA ASN A 438 -58.14 -19.66 -19.12
C ASN A 438 -57.61 -19.24 -20.50
N PRO A 439 -58.17 -18.20 -21.15
CA PRO A 439 -59.10 -17.21 -20.59
C PRO A 439 -60.49 -17.74 -20.18
N ALA A 440 -61.07 -17.19 -19.13
CA ALA A 440 -62.39 -17.51 -18.59
C ALA A 440 -63.39 -16.37 -18.85
N THR A 441 -64.67 -16.65 -19.04
CA THR A 441 -65.69 -15.60 -19.19
C THR A 441 -66.39 -15.30 -17.87
N ASP A 442 -67.23 -16.22 -17.40
CA ASP A 442 -68.05 -16.03 -16.19
C ASP A 442 -67.61 -16.94 -15.05
N GLU A 443 -66.94 -18.06 -15.35
CA GLU A 443 -66.45 -18.99 -14.34
C GLU A 443 -65.12 -19.64 -14.77
N PHE A 444 -64.34 -20.08 -13.78
CA PHE A 444 -63.24 -21.02 -14.00
C PHE A 444 -63.38 -22.24 -13.09
N THR A 445 -62.81 -23.35 -13.52
CA THR A 445 -62.75 -24.60 -12.77
C THR A 445 -61.32 -24.82 -12.26
N LEU A 446 -61.21 -25.03 -10.96
CA LEU A 446 -60.00 -25.47 -10.26
C LEU A 446 -60.00 -27.00 -10.18
N VAL A 447 -59.00 -27.64 -10.79
CA VAL A 447 -58.75 -29.07 -10.66
C VAL A 447 -57.49 -29.30 -9.83
N PRO A 448 -57.62 -29.83 -8.59
CA PRO A 448 -56.51 -30.14 -7.72
C PRO A 448 -55.82 -31.46 -8.10
N SER A 449 -54.61 -31.67 -7.61
CA SER A 449 -53.89 -32.95 -7.72
C SER A 449 -54.56 -34.01 -6.84
N SER A 450 -54.31 -35.29 -7.13
CA SER A 450 -54.86 -36.40 -6.33
C SER A 450 -54.48 -36.31 -4.85
N ASN A 451 -53.35 -35.68 -4.52
CA ASN A 451 -52.83 -35.54 -3.17
C ASN A 451 -53.53 -34.41 -2.38
N ASP A 452 -54.24 -33.52 -3.07
CA ASP A 452 -54.93 -32.36 -2.49
C ASP A 452 -56.44 -32.60 -2.31
N LEU A 453 -56.98 -33.72 -2.79
CA LEU A 453 -58.39 -34.07 -2.66
C LEU A 453 -58.78 -34.25 -1.19
N GLY A 454 -59.89 -33.61 -0.79
CA GLY A 454 -60.42 -33.62 0.58
C GLY A 454 -59.78 -32.59 1.52
N GLN A 455 -58.71 -31.90 1.10
CA GLN A 455 -58.13 -30.80 1.88
C GLN A 455 -59.00 -29.54 1.78
N THR A 456 -58.95 -28.69 2.80
CA THR A 456 -59.55 -27.36 2.77
C THR A 456 -58.54 -26.35 2.20
N ALA A 457 -58.98 -25.49 1.27
CA ALA A 457 -58.16 -24.50 0.60
C ALA A 457 -58.81 -23.11 0.62
N TYR A 458 -58.00 -22.06 0.80
CA TYR A 458 -58.36 -20.69 0.47
C TYR A 458 -58.03 -20.42 -1.01
N VAL A 459 -59.02 -19.94 -1.76
CA VAL A 459 -58.87 -19.49 -3.14
C VAL A 459 -59.10 -18.00 -3.18
N SER A 460 -58.00 -17.25 -3.30
CA SER A 460 -57.94 -15.80 -3.30
C SER A 460 -57.65 -15.28 -4.70
N ILE A 461 -58.44 -14.32 -5.18
CA ILE A 461 -58.26 -13.68 -6.49
C ILE A 461 -57.81 -12.24 -6.26
N TYR A 462 -56.68 -11.85 -6.84
CA TYR A 462 -56.12 -10.50 -6.78
C TYR A 462 -56.10 -9.87 -8.17
N ASN A 463 -56.32 -8.56 -8.25
CA ASN A 463 -56.02 -7.81 -9.46
C ASN A 463 -54.50 -7.58 -9.61
N MET A 464 -54.04 -7.07 -10.76
CA MET A 464 -52.60 -6.82 -11.00
C MET A 464 -51.97 -5.76 -10.09
N ASN A 465 -52.78 -4.94 -9.41
CA ASN A 465 -52.31 -3.98 -8.41
C ASN A 465 -52.22 -4.60 -7.00
N GLY A 466 -52.43 -5.91 -6.86
CA GLY A 466 -52.36 -6.63 -5.58
C GLY A 466 -53.59 -6.48 -4.68
N SER A 467 -54.67 -5.84 -5.15
CA SER A 467 -55.92 -5.75 -4.37
C SER A 467 -56.69 -7.07 -4.42
N LEU A 468 -57.14 -7.54 -3.26
CA LEU A 468 -57.95 -8.75 -3.12
C LEU A 468 -59.38 -8.51 -3.64
N MET A 469 -59.77 -9.24 -4.67
CA MET A 469 -61.07 -9.16 -5.33
C MET A 469 -62.07 -10.20 -4.81
N SER A 470 -61.60 -11.39 -4.46
CA SER A 470 -62.41 -12.48 -3.90
C SER A 470 -61.54 -13.38 -3.03
N ASN A 471 -62.11 -13.97 -1.98
CA ASN A 471 -61.46 -14.97 -1.15
C ASN A 471 -62.50 -16.00 -0.70
N THR A 472 -62.35 -17.25 -1.14
CA THR A 472 -63.32 -18.32 -0.90
C THR A 472 -62.64 -19.51 -0.24
N LEU A 473 -63.22 -20.00 0.85
CA LEU A 473 -62.82 -21.25 1.48
C LEU A 473 -63.58 -22.42 0.82
N VAL A 474 -62.86 -23.42 0.31
CA VAL A 474 -63.44 -24.59 -0.36
C VAL A 474 -62.83 -25.89 0.17
N THR A 475 -63.60 -26.96 0.20
CA THR A 475 -63.05 -28.32 0.34
C THR A 475 -62.82 -28.89 -1.05
N LEU A 476 -61.57 -29.25 -1.35
CA LEU A 476 -61.13 -29.63 -2.69
C LEU A 476 -61.72 -30.98 -3.11
N SER A 477 -62.62 -30.95 -4.09
CA SER A 477 -63.09 -32.14 -4.83
C SER A 477 -62.36 -32.29 -6.17
N GLN A 478 -62.69 -33.31 -6.98
CA GLN A 478 -62.06 -33.55 -8.30
C GLN A 478 -62.11 -32.32 -9.22
N SER A 479 -63.12 -31.45 -9.06
CA SER A 479 -63.24 -30.18 -9.77
C SER A 479 -64.08 -29.21 -8.96
N ASN A 480 -63.62 -27.98 -8.79
CA ASN A 480 -64.32 -26.96 -8.00
C ASN A 480 -64.51 -25.71 -8.88
N LYS A 481 -65.74 -25.23 -9.03
CA LYS A 481 -66.07 -24.09 -9.89
C LYS A 481 -66.12 -22.79 -9.09
N PHE A 482 -65.61 -21.71 -9.70
CA PHE A 482 -65.59 -20.38 -9.14
C PHE A 482 -66.21 -19.38 -10.13
N ASP A 483 -67.24 -18.69 -9.67
CA ASP A 483 -67.89 -17.60 -10.41
C ASP A 483 -67.03 -16.34 -10.34
N ILE A 484 -66.70 -15.79 -11.51
CA ILE A 484 -65.96 -14.55 -11.71
C ILE A 484 -66.77 -13.54 -12.51
N SER A 485 -68.06 -13.75 -12.76
CA SER A 485 -68.95 -12.87 -13.56
C SER A 485 -68.90 -11.40 -13.11
N ASN A 486 -68.72 -11.15 -11.81
CA ASN A 486 -68.64 -9.81 -11.22
C ASN A 486 -67.26 -9.12 -11.34
N LEU A 487 -66.24 -9.78 -11.90
CA LEU A 487 -64.94 -9.16 -12.19
C LEU A 487 -64.96 -8.46 -13.55
N ASP A 488 -64.23 -7.35 -13.68
CA ASP A 488 -64.02 -6.68 -14.97
C ASP A 488 -63.12 -7.54 -15.91
N GLN A 489 -63.10 -7.23 -17.21
CA GLN A 489 -62.15 -7.86 -18.14
C GLN A 489 -60.72 -7.47 -17.79
N GLY A 490 -59.81 -8.45 -17.74
CA GLY A 490 -58.43 -8.19 -17.36
C GLY A 490 -57.65 -9.42 -16.85
N CYS A 491 -56.42 -9.16 -16.40
CA CYS A 491 -55.55 -10.16 -15.81
C CYS A 491 -55.68 -10.16 -14.28
N TYR A 492 -55.74 -11.36 -13.72
CA TYR A 492 -55.84 -11.61 -12.28
C TYR A 492 -54.83 -12.68 -11.85
N LEU A 493 -54.46 -12.65 -10.56
CA LEU A 493 -53.69 -13.70 -9.90
C LEU A 493 -54.61 -14.48 -8.97
N VAL A 494 -54.70 -15.79 -9.17
CA VAL A 494 -55.45 -16.71 -8.31
C VAL A 494 -54.46 -17.45 -7.43
N GLN A 495 -54.47 -17.15 -6.13
CA GLN A 495 -53.69 -17.84 -5.12
C GLN A 495 -54.55 -18.93 -4.46
N ILE A 496 -54.05 -20.16 -4.48
CA ILE A 496 -54.66 -21.33 -3.84
C ILE A 496 -53.74 -21.75 -2.70
N GLN A 497 -54.25 -21.72 -1.47
CA GLN A 497 -53.50 -22.07 -0.26
C GLN A 497 -54.23 -23.17 0.52
N THR A 498 -53.61 -24.33 0.64
CA THR A 498 -54.00 -25.40 1.56
C THR A 498 -53.14 -25.34 2.83
N ASN A 499 -53.32 -26.30 3.75
CA ASN A 499 -52.44 -26.45 4.91
C ASN A 499 -51.03 -26.93 4.55
N THR A 500 -50.84 -27.51 3.37
CA THR A 500 -49.58 -28.19 2.97
C THR A 500 -48.94 -27.59 1.72
N SER A 501 -49.67 -26.79 0.95
CA SER A 501 -49.25 -26.25 -0.34
C SER A 501 -49.82 -24.85 -0.58
N SER A 502 -49.05 -24.00 -1.28
CA SER A 502 -49.51 -22.70 -1.77
C SER A 502 -49.06 -22.54 -3.22
N THR A 503 -49.96 -22.11 -4.11
CA THR A 503 -49.71 -21.93 -5.54
C THR A 503 -50.42 -20.70 -6.04
N THR A 504 -49.80 -19.96 -6.97
CA THR A 504 -50.42 -18.82 -7.64
C THR A 504 -50.47 -19.06 -9.14
N VAL A 505 -51.63 -18.88 -9.75
CA VAL A 505 -51.88 -19.08 -11.18
C VAL A 505 -52.43 -17.79 -11.78
N ARG A 506 -51.95 -17.40 -12.96
CA ARG A 506 -52.51 -16.27 -13.70
C ARG A 506 -53.83 -16.66 -14.35
N LEU A 507 -54.87 -15.87 -14.15
CA LEU A 507 -56.18 -16.00 -14.80
C LEU A 507 -56.43 -14.79 -15.71
N ILE A 508 -56.90 -15.03 -16.92
CA ILE A 508 -57.34 -13.99 -17.85
C ILE A 508 -58.87 -14.06 -17.92
N LYS A 509 -59.56 -12.94 -17.66
CA LYS A 509 -60.99 -12.78 -17.90
C LYS A 509 -61.27 -11.95 -19.14
#